data_AF-A0A928GCS7-F1
#
_entry.id   AF-A0A928GCS7-F1
#
_cell.length_a   1.000
_cell.length_b   1.000
_cell.length_c   1.000
_cell.angle_alpha   90.00
_cell.angle_beta   90.00
_cell.angle_gamma   90.00
#
_symmetry.space_group_name_H-M   'P 1'
#
loop_
_entity.id
_entity.type
_entity.pdbx_description
1 polymer ?
#
loop_
_entity_poly.entity_id
_entity_poly.type
_entity_poly.pdbx_seq_one_letter_code
_entity_poly.pdbx_strand_id
1 'polypeptide(L)'
;MGTDDSGNIYLVVIDGRFKGAADGASIYETAYICHLFGMTDAINLDGGGSSALWTSTTGVISHPCDNRRFDHEGERTVPNLIAVY
;
A
#
# COMPACT_ATOMS: atom_id res chain seq x y z
N MET A 1 -0.66 -7.16 2.68
CA MET A 1 -1.23 -8.17 1.78
C MET A 1 -2.07 -9.11 2.61
N GLY A 2 -3.18 -9.63 2.09
CA GLY A 2 -4.00 -10.59 2.81
C GLY A 2 -4.89 -11.43 1.91
N THR A 3 -5.59 -12.38 2.52
CA THR A 3 -6.58 -13.25 1.87
C THR A 3 -7.87 -13.29 2.68
N ASP A 4 -8.99 -13.58 2.01
CA ASP A 4 -10.26 -13.89 2.67
C ASP A 4 -10.58 -15.39 2.58
N ASP A 5 -11.68 -15.81 3.22
CA ASP A 5 -12.15 -17.21 3.21
C ASP A 5 -12.62 -17.70 1.83
N SER A 6 -12.83 -16.78 0.88
CA SER A 6 -13.18 -17.12 -0.52
C SER A 6 -11.93 -17.32 -1.39
N GLY A 7 -10.73 -17.11 -0.84
CA GLY A 7 -9.46 -17.20 -1.56
C GLY A 7 -9.11 -15.96 -2.37
N ASN A 8 -9.81 -14.83 -2.19
CA ASN A 8 -9.45 -13.58 -2.83
C ASN A 8 -8.15 -13.03 -2.24
N ILE A 9 -7.28 -12.45 -3.08
CA ILE A 9 -6.02 -11.84 -2.66
C ILE A 9 -6.16 -10.32 -2.65
N TYR A 10 -5.74 -9.71 -1.54
CA TYR A 10 -5.76 -8.27 -1.35
C TYR A 10 -4.33 -7.71 -1.29
N LEU A 11 -4.01 -6.86 -2.26
CA LEU A 11 -2.82 -6.01 -2.25
C LEU A 11 -3.27 -4.59 -1.88
N VAL A 12 -2.85 -4.13 -0.70
CA VAL A 12 -3.26 -2.84 -0.15
C VAL A 12 -2.03 -1.98 0.12
N VAL A 13 -2.09 -0.74 -0.34
CA VAL A 13 -1.15 0.32 -0.03
C VAL A 13 -1.93 1.44 0.68
N ILE A 14 -1.37 1.95 1.76
CA ILE A 14 -1.91 3.10 2.50
C ILE A 14 -0.89 4.23 2.35
N ASP A 15 -1.25 5.27 1.61
CA ASP A 15 -0.41 6.47 1.46
C ASP A 15 -0.20 7.14 2.83
N GLY A 16 0.98 7.74 3.04
CA GLY A 16 1.33 8.31 4.34
C GLY A 16 2.38 9.42 4.27
N ARG A 17 2.60 10.06 5.43
CA ARG A 17 3.53 11.20 5.62
C ARG A 17 3.10 12.53 4.97
N PHE A 18 1.85 12.64 4.55
CA PHE A 18 1.28 13.85 3.97
C PHE A 18 0.17 14.41 4.87
N LYS A 19 0.58 15.24 5.83
CA LYS A 19 -0.35 15.79 6.82
C LYS A 19 -1.56 16.46 6.17
N GLY A 20 -2.77 15.97 6.49
CA GLY A 20 -4.04 16.52 5.98
C GLY A 20 -4.46 16.02 4.59
N ALA A 21 -3.69 15.13 3.95
CA ALA A 21 -4.07 14.44 2.72
C ALA A 21 -4.01 12.92 2.90
N ALA A 22 -2.91 12.42 3.46
CA ALA A 22 -2.70 11.02 3.79
C ALA A 22 -1.69 10.92 4.95
N ASP A 23 -2.21 10.80 6.18
CA ASP A 23 -1.36 10.75 7.38
C ASP A 23 -0.58 9.42 7.49
N GLY A 24 -1.10 8.37 6.86
CA GLY A 24 -0.62 6.99 6.97
C GLY A 24 -1.47 6.18 7.95
N ALA A 25 -1.02 4.97 8.24
CA ALA A 25 -1.63 4.11 9.24
C ALA A 25 -0.55 3.50 10.14
N SER A 26 -0.83 3.43 11.43
CA SER A 26 -0.12 2.55 12.35
C SER A 26 -0.38 1.08 12.03
N ILE A 27 0.45 0.18 12.57
CA ILE A 27 0.26 -1.27 12.38
C ILE A 27 -1.13 -1.73 12.85
N TYR A 28 -1.65 -1.16 13.94
CA TYR A 28 -2.98 -1.49 14.46
C TYR A 28 -4.11 -1.01 13.52
N GLU A 29 -3.98 0.20 12.97
CA GLU A 29 -4.95 0.71 11.99
C GLU A 29 -4.90 -0.10 10.70
N THR A 30 -3.72 -0.47 10.22
CA THR A 30 -3.57 -1.36 9.05
C THR A 30 -4.24 -2.71 9.30
N ALA A 31 -4.03 -3.33 10.46
CA ALA A 31 -4.68 -4.59 10.81
C ALA A 31 -6.21 -4.44 10.89
N TYR A 32 -6.69 -3.34 11.47
CA TYR A 32 -8.11 -3.02 11.54
C TYR A 32 -8.73 -2.83 10.14
N ILE A 33 -8.03 -2.14 9.24
CA ILE A 33 -8.44 -1.96 7.85
C ILE A 33 -8.51 -3.33 7.13
N CYS A 34 -7.51 -4.19 7.31
CA CYS A 34 -7.54 -5.55 6.76
C CYS A 34 -8.78 -6.33 7.24
N HIS A 35 -9.09 -6.25 8.53
CA HIS A 35 -10.28 -6.87 9.10
C HIS A 35 -11.58 -6.30 8.51
N LEU A 36 -11.68 -4.98 8.34
CA LEU A 36 -12.85 -4.34 7.70
C LEU A 36 -13.04 -4.74 6.24
N PHE A 37 -11.95 -5.02 5.52
CA PHE A 37 -12.01 -5.55 4.15
C PHE A 37 -12.33 -7.05 4.07
N GLY A 38 -12.57 -7.71 5.20
CA GLY A 38 -12.92 -9.13 5.25
C GLY A 38 -11.73 -10.08 5.13
N MET A 39 -10.49 -9.57 5.26
CA MET A 39 -9.32 -10.43 5.26
C MET A 39 -9.29 -11.27 6.53
N THR A 40 -9.11 -12.57 6.37
CA THR A 40 -8.97 -13.52 7.48
C THR A 40 -7.51 -13.76 7.84
N ASP A 41 -6.62 -13.68 6.84
CA ASP A 41 -5.17 -13.67 7.03
C ASP A 41 -4.56 -12.41 6.41
N ALA A 42 -3.63 -11.76 7.11
CA ALA A 42 -2.93 -10.60 6.59
C ALA A 42 -1.49 -10.51 7.14
N ILE A 43 -0.56 -10.12 6.26
CA ILE A 43 0.82 -9.82 6.60
C ILE A 43 1.19 -8.42 6.12
N ASN A 44 1.86 -7.67 7.00
CA ASN A 44 2.41 -6.36 6.65
C ASN A 44 3.70 -6.54 5.84
N LEU A 45 3.88 -5.70 4.82
CA LEU A 45 5.06 -5.67 3.97
C LEU A 45 5.89 -4.40 4.25
N ASP A 46 6.94 -4.17 3.46
CA ASP A 46 7.73 -2.95 3.58
C ASP A 46 6.85 -1.71 3.36
N GLY A 47 7.12 -0.69 4.15
CA GLY A 47 6.27 0.47 4.33
C GLY A 47 6.94 1.79 3.97
N GLY A 48 6.18 2.87 4.14
CA GLY A 48 6.72 4.21 4.02
C GLY A 48 7.18 4.55 2.61
N GLY A 49 8.48 4.82 2.44
CA GLY A 49 9.01 5.31 1.16
C GLY A 49 9.03 4.23 0.08
N SER A 50 9.06 2.96 0.51
CA SER A 50 9.05 1.80 -0.37
C SER A 50 7.64 1.42 -0.86
N SER A 51 6.58 2.02 -0.30
CA SER A 51 5.21 1.68 -0.66
C SER A 51 4.81 2.37 -1.96
N ALA A 52 4.56 1.57 -2.99
CA ALA A 52 3.98 2.00 -4.25
C ALA A 52 3.05 0.92 -4.80
N LEU A 53 1.95 1.33 -5.44
CA LEU A 53 1.04 0.46 -6.17
C LEU A 53 0.98 0.93 -7.62
N TRP A 54 1.11 -0.01 -8.56
CA TRP A 54 1.23 0.27 -9.98
C TRP A 54 0.30 -0.62 -10.79
N THR A 55 -0.24 -0.08 -11.88
CA THR A 55 -1.02 -0.84 -12.87
C THR A 55 -0.54 -0.54 -14.28
N SER A 56 -0.71 -1.49 -15.20
CA SER A 56 -0.32 -1.31 -16.61
C SER A 56 -1.09 -0.23 -17.35
N THR A 57 -2.28 0.12 -16.85
CA THR A 57 -3.15 1.13 -17.48
C THR A 57 -2.84 2.55 -17.00
N THR A 58 -2.51 2.71 -15.71
CA THR A 58 -2.41 4.03 -15.09
C THR A 58 -0.99 4.40 -14.66
N GLY A 59 -0.08 3.42 -14.61
CA GLY A 59 1.20 3.62 -13.94
C GLY A 59 1.00 3.55 -12.42
N VAL A 60 1.70 4.42 -11.69
CA VAL A 60 1.58 4.54 -10.22
C VAL A 60 0.21 5.10 -9.87
N ILE A 61 -0.52 4.41 -9.00
CA ILE A 61 -1.84 4.85 -8.50
C ILE A 61 -1.82 5.35 -7.06
N SER A 62 -0.77 4.99 -6.30
CA SER A 62 -0.50 5.51 -4.94
C SER A 62 0.17 6.88 -4.98
N HIS A 63 0.47 7.46 -3.82
CA HIS A 63 1.29 8.68 -3.66
C HIS A 63 2.56 8.36 -2.87
N PRO A 64 3.60 7.78 -3.52
CA PRO A 64 4.86 7.48 -2.87
C PRO A 64 5.51 8.75 -2.28
N CYS A 65 6.13 8.64 -1.11
CA CYS A 65 6.43 9.83 -0.31
C CYS A 65 7.87 10.36 -0.37
N ASP A 66 8.79 9.72 -1.11
CA ASP A 66 10.23 10.05 -0.99
C ASP A 66 10.59 11.44 -1.55
N ASN A 67 9.86 11.92 -2.55
CA ASN A 67 10.02 13.28 -3.08
C ASN A 67 9.36 14.37 -2.20
N ARG A 68 8.67 13.97 -1.12
CA ARG A 68 7.93 14.84 -0.18
C ARG A 68 6.82 15.68 -0.82
N ARG A 69 6.26 15.24 -1.95
CA ARG A 69 5.11 15.85 -2.62
C ARG A 69 3.98 14.83 -2.71
N PHE A 70 2.75 15.28 -2.50
CA PHE A 70 1.58 14.41 -2.67
C PHE A 70 1.25 14.29 -4.16
N ASP A 71 2.09 13.52 -4.87
CA ASP A 71 2.00 13.22 -6.30
C ASP A 71 2.41 11.75 -6.54
N HIS A 72 2.42 11.33 -7.81
CA HIS A 72 2.73 9.95 -8.21
C HIS A 72 4.22 9.73 -8.51
N GLU A 73 5.07 10.75 -8.34
CA GLU A 73 6.46 10.80 -8.83
C GLU A 73 7.49 10.58 -7.70
N GLY A 74 7.05 10.13 -6.53
CA GLY A 74 7.88 9.98 -5.33
C GLY A 74 8.41 8.57 -5.09
N GLU A 75 8.44 7.71 -6.13
CA GLU A 75 8.81 6.30 -5.99
C GLU A 75 10.25 6.12 -5.49
N ARG A 76 10.46 5.16 -4.58
CA ARG A 76 11.78 4.72 -4.15
C ARG A 76 12.22 3.51 -4.94
N THR A 77 13.49 3.45 -5.35
CA THR A 77 14.08 2.20 -5.85
C THR A 77 14.07 1.12 -4.77
N VAL A 78 13.38 0.02 -5.04
CA VAL A 78 13.28 -1.15 -4.16
C VAL A 78 13.93 -2.37 -4.81
N PRO A 79 14.47 -3.32 -4.02
CA PRO A 79 15.17 -4.48 -4.57
C PRO A 79 14.24 -5.55 -5.14
N ASN A 80 12.99 -5.62 -4.68
CA ASN A 80 12.01 -6.64 -5.05
C ASN A 80 10.61 -6.03 -5.19
N LEU A 81 9.75 -6.70 -5.96
CA LEU A 81 8.33 -6.35 -6.12
C LEU A 81 7.45 -7.60 -6.06
N ILE A 82 6.17 -7.40 -5.75
CA ILE A 82 5.12 -8.42 -5.91
C ILE A 82 4.33 -8.05 -7.16
N ALA A 83 4.29 -8.95 -8.14
CA ALA A 83 3.53 -8.77 -9.37
C ALA A 83 2.42 -9.83 -9.47
N VAL A 84 1.28 -9.40 -10.03
CA VAL A 84 0.18 -10.27 -10.44
C VAL A 84 0.03 -10.10 -11.95
N TYR A 85 -0.02 -11.22 -12.68
CA TYR A 85 -0.04 -11.29 -14.15
C TYR A 85 -1.22 -12.11 -14.65
#